data_AF-A0A2K0UEL8-F1
#
_entry.id   AF-A0A2K0UEL8-F1
#
_cell.length_a   1.000
_cell.length_b   1.000
_cell.length_c   1.000
_cell.angle_alpha   90.00
_cell.angle_beta   90.00
_cell.angle_gamma   90.00
#
_symmetry.space_group_name_H-M   'P 1'
#
loop_
_entity.id
_entity.type
_entity.pdbx_description
1 polymer ?
#
loop_
_entity_poly.entity_id
_entity_poly.type
_entity_poly.pdbx_seq_one_letter_code
_entity_poly.pdbx_strand_id
1 'polypeptide(L)'
;MRSLALLIILAARANALCYYPDGTPAPGDVPCTDSTENSVCCGTGYACLSNGICQATGDELQKSGASEFVRGSCTDKTFRSSSCPSFCGTPDVDNVGGGEGMQKCTDTEQDVYWCVNGPNIDLAQNEDICSDSNAVALRRHSQPSA
;
A
#
# COMPACT_ATOMS: atom_id res chain seq x y z
N MET A 1 11.01 -25.21 50.94
CA MET A 1 10.88 -23.78 50.56
C MET A 1 10.50 -23.74 49.09
N ARG A 2 9.21 -23.52 48.81
CA ARG A 2 8.65 -23.51 47.45
C ARG A 2 8.58 -22.04 47.00
N SER A 3 9.45 -21.64 46.08
CA SER A 3 9.27 -20.37 45.37
C SER A 3 9.18 -20.70 43.89
N LEU A 4 7.95 -20.78 43.40
CA LEU A 4 7.62 -20.90 41.99
C LEU A 4 7.83 -19.51 41.37
N ALA A 5 8.93 -19.29 40.67
CA ALA A 5 9.15 -18.05 39.94
C ALA A 5 8.21 -18.00 38.73
N LEU A 6 7.23 -17.10 38.75
CA LEU A 6 6.33 -16.83 37.63
C LEU A 6 7.12 -16.13 36.51
N LEU A 7 7.29 -16.79 35.37
CA LEU A 7 7.70 -16.14 34.12
C LEU A 7 6.51 -15.33 33.58
N ILE A 8 6.60 -14.00 33.66
CA ILE A 8 5.71 -13.09 32.95
C ILE A 8 6.33 -12.85 31.57
N ILE A 9 5.83 -13.56 30.55
CA ILE A 9 6.09 -13.21 29.16
C ILE A 9 4.93 -12.31 28.70
N LEU A 10 5.12 -10.98 28.80
CA LEU A 10 4.25 -10.04 28.10
C LEU A 10 4.63 -10.07 26.61
N ALA A 11 3.98 -10.93 25.84
CA ALA A 11 3.97 -10.80 24.39
C ALA A 11 2.99 -9.68 24.01
N ALA A 12 3.39 -8.43 24.19
CA ALA A 12 2.67 -7.31 23.61
C ALA A 12 3.00 -7.27 22.11
N ARG A 13 2.29 -8.06 21.30
CA ARG A 13 2.16 -7.73 19.87
C ARG A 13 1.15 -6.59 19.79
N ALA A 14 1.62 -5.37 20.06
CA ALA A 14 0.89 -4.20 19.58
C ALA A 14 0.94 -4.31 18.06
N ASN A 15 -0.16 -4.73 17.43
CA ASN A 15 -0.30 -4.53 16.00
C ASN A 15 -0.11 -3.03 15.79
N ALA A 16 0.95 -2.64 15.06
CA ALA A 16 1.14 -1.25 14.71
C ALA A 16 -0.15 -0.79 14.04
N LEU A 17 -0.77 0.25 14.60
CA LEU A 17 -1.98 0.82 14.02
C LEU A 17 -1.61 1.33 12.63
N CYS A 18 -2.34 0.85 11.62
CA CYS A 18 -2.20 1.35 10.27
C CYS A 18 -3.16 2.53 10.06
N TYR A 19 -2.74 3.47 9.24
CA TYR A 19 -3.45 4.70 8.94
C TYR A 19 -3.52 4.93 7.44
N TYR A 20 -4.62 5.47 6.96
CA TYR A 20 -4.72 6.02 5.61
C TYR A 20 -4.03 7.39 5.53
N PRO A 21 -3.74 7.92 4.32
CA PRO A 21 -3.01 9.18 4.15
C PRO A 21 -3.60 10.40 4.89
N ASP A 22 -4.90 10.44 5.11
CA ASP A 22 -5.57 11.49 5.90
C ASP A 22 -5.38 11.32 7.43
N GLY A 23 -4.72 10.25 7.87
CA GLY A 23 -4.47 9.89 9.26
C GLY A 23 -5.61 9.15 9.94
N THR A 24 -6.67 8.78 9.22
CA THR A 24 -7.73 7.92 9.74
C THR A 24 -7.19 6.49 9.96
N PRO A 25 -7.60 5.80 11.03
CA PRO A 25 -7.22 4.40 11.23
C PRO A 25 -7.75 3.51 10.10
N ALA A 26 -6.95 2.53 9.68
CA ALA A 26 -7.32 1.49 8.72
C ALA A 26 -7.61 0.17 9.47
N PRO A 27 -8.84 -0.04 9.98
CA PRO A 27 -9.15 -1.24 10.75
C PRO A 27 -9.15 -2.48 9.85
N GLY A 28 -8.41 -3.50 10.26
CA GLY A 28 -8.29 -4.77 9.51
C GLY A 28 -7.10 -4.83 8.56
N ASP A 29 -6.39 -3.72 8.38
CA ASP A 29 -5.09 -3.69 7.72
C ASP A 29 -4.00 -4.16 8.68
N VAL A 30 -3.04 -4.90 8.12
CA VAL A 30 -1.89 -5.44 8.87
C VAL A 30 -0.58 -5.01 8.22
N PRO A 31 0.47 -4.70 9.02
CA PRO A 31 1.79 -4.40 8.47
C PRO A 31 2.33 -5.56 7.64
N CYS A 32 2.87 -5.24 6.46
CA CYS A 32 3.52 -6.18 5.56
C CYS A 32 4.81 -6.77 6.14
N THR A 33 5.46 -6.06 7.05
CA THR A 33 6.61 -6.56 7.82
C THR A 33 6.62 -6.00 9.23
N ASP A 34 7.16 -6.78 10.17
CA ASP A 34 7.49 -6.36 11.54
C ASP A 34 8.99 -6.08 11.73
N SER A 35 9.78 -6.14 10.64
CA SER A 35 11.23 -5.96 10.68
C SER A 35 11.70 -4.51 10.74
N THR A 36 10.81 -3.55 10.50
CA THR A 36 11.10 -2.11 10.45
C THR A 36 10.10 -1.35 11.31
N GLU A 37 10.47 -0.15 11.77
CA GLU A 37 9.57 0.73 12.52
C GLU A 37 8.31 1.08 11.73
N ASN A 38 8.49 1.33 10.42
CA ASN A 38 7.41 1.66 9.51
C ASN A 38 7.28 0.62 8.40
N SER A 39 6.05 0.30 8.04
CA SER A 39 5.72 -0.66 6.98
C SER A 39 4.42 -0.26 6.31
N VAL A 40 4.35 -0.48 5.00
CA VAL A 40 3.08 -0.61 4.29
C VAL A 40 2.19 -1.61 5.01
N CYS A 41 0.90 -1.32 5.04
CA CYS A 41 -0.11 -2.24 5.51
C CYS A 41 -1.10 -2.56 4.40
N CYS A 42 -1.54 -3.81 4.38
CA CYS A 42 -2.55 -4.28 3.43
C CYS A 42 -3.75 -4.86 4.17
N GLY A 43 -4.93 -4.65 3.61
CA GLY A 43 -6.18 -5.24 4.10
C GLY A 43 -6.22 -6.75 3.90
N THR A 44 -7.13 -7.40 4.64
CA THR A 44 -7.41 -8.83 4.45
C THR A 44 -7.81 -9.11 2.99
N GLY A 45 -7.26 -10.17 2.40
CA GLY A 45 -7.48 -10.50 0.99
C GLY A 45 -6.43 -9.92 0.05
N TYR A 46 -5.48 -9.13 0.54
CA TYR A 46 -4.39 -8.57 -0.25
C TYR A 46 -3.01 -9.12 0.18
N ALA A 47 -2.15 -9.38 -0.80
CA ALA A 47 -0.74 -9.70 -0.60
C ALA A 47 0.13 -8.44 -0.69
N CYS A 48 1.18 -8.41 0.13
CA CYS A 48 2.16 -7.34 0.13
C CYS A 48 3.21 -7.54 -0.96
N LEU A 49 3.31 -6.59 -1.88
CA LEU A 49 4.39 -6.57 -2.88
C LEU A 49 5.60 -5.78 -2.36
N SER A 50 6.79 -6.15 -2.82
CA SER A 50 8.05 -5.53 -2.39
C SER A 50 8.19 -4.06 -2.78
N ASN A 51 7.37 -3.58 -3.71
CA ASN A 51 7.31 -2.18 -4.12
C ASN A 51 6.30 -1.35 -3.30
N GLY A 52 5.73 -1.92 -2.23
CA GLY A 52 4.80 -1.22 -1.35
C GLY A 52 3.37 -1.12 -1.87
N ILE A 53 3.00 -1.96 -2.85
CA ILE A 53 1.63 -2.10 -3.36
C ILE A 53 0.97 -3.34 -2.72
N CYS A 54 -0.34 -3.25 -2.47
CA CYS A 54 -1.18 -4.38 -2.08
C CYS A 54 -1.82 -5.01 -3.32
N GLN A 55 -1.66 -6.31 -3.54
CA GLN A 55 -2.28 -7.03 -4.65
C GLN A 55 -3.43 -7.92 -4.16
N ALA A 56 -4.62 -7.80 -4.73
CA ALA A 56 -5.77 -8.62 -4.40
C ALA A 56 -5.48 -10.10 -4.66
N THR A 57 -6.00 -10.96 -3.78
CA THR A 57 -5.83 -12.41 -3.83
C THR A 57 -7.16 -13.13 -3.59
N GLY A 58 -7.29 -14.35 -4.14
CA GLY A 58 -8.45 -15.21 -3.88
C GLY A 58 -9.78 -14.53 -4.21
N ASP A 59 -10.71 -14.58 -3.27
CA ASP A 59 -12.08 -14.07 -3.42
C ASP A 59 -12.15 -12.54 -3.58
N GLU A 60 -11.10 -11.81 -3.18
CA GLU A 60 -11.05 -10.35 -3.31
C GLU A 60 -11.17 -9.93 -4.79
N LEU A 61 -10.56 -10.70 -5.69
CA LEU A 61 -10.61 -10.48 -7.14
C LEU A 61 -12.03 -10.61 -7.73
N GLN A 62 -12.96 -11.25 -7.00
CA GLN A 62 -14.33 -11.46 -7.45
C GLN A 62 -15.29 -10.40 -6.91
N LYS A 63 -14.83 -9.52 -6.00
CA LYS A 63 -15.66 -8.47 -5.45
C LYS A 63 -15.87 -7.36 -6.48
N SER A 64 -17.12 -6.96 -6.66
CA SER A 64 -17.46 -5.83 -7.53
C SER A 64 -16.78 -4.56 -7.05
N GLY A 65 -15.99 -3.93 -7.92
CA GLY A 65 -15.26 -2.69 -7.63
C GLY A 65 -13.92 -2.89 -6.90
N ALA A 66 -13.48 -4.12 -6.64
CA ALA A 66 -12.12 -4.36 -6.16
C ALA A 66 -11.11 -4.13 -7.30
N SER A 67 -10.09 -3.31 -7.03
CA SER A 67 -8.91 -3.19 -7.89
C SER A 67 -7.94 -4.33 -7.59
N GLU A 68 -7.30 -4.87 -8.63
CA GLU A 68 -6.25 -5.88 -8.47
C GLU A 68 -5.07 -5.32 -7.67
N PHE A 69 -4.71 -4.06 -7.88
CA PHE A 69 -3.67 -3.37 -7.13
C PHE A 69 -4.27 -2.22 -6.34
N VAL A 70 -3.76 -2.00 -5.14
CA VAL A 70 -4.25 -0.97 -4.23
C VAL A 70 -3.06 -0.33 -3.52
N ARG A 71 -3.06 1.00 -3.43
CA ARG A 71 -2.31 1.72 -2.41
C ARG A 71 -3.03 1.50 -1.07
N GLY A 72 -2.40 0.73 -0.19
CA GLY A 72 -2.94 0.36 1.11
C GLY A 72 -2.84 1.46 2.18
N SER A 73 -2.61 1.08 3.42
CA SER A 73 -2.37 2.01 4.53
C SER A 73 -0.90 1.94 4.98
N CYS A 74 -0.51 2.72 5.98
CA CYS A 74 0.84 2.62 6.56
C CYS A 74 0.84 2.75 8.07
N THR A 75 1.83 2.16 8.74
CA THR A 75 2.04 2.35 10.18
C THR A 75 2.52 3.76 10.51
N ASP A 76 3.19 4.46 9.58
CA ASP A 76 3.50 5.89 9.73
C ASP A 76 2.26 6.72 9.41
N LYS A 77 1.62 7.25 10.44
CA LYS A 77 0.47 8.14 10.31
C LYS A 77 0.75 9.38 9.44
N THR A 78 2.01 9.79 9.31
CA THR A 78 2.40 10.98 8.55
C THR A 78 2.73 10.69 7.09
N PHE A 79 2.89 9.42 6.70
CA PHE A 79 3.32 8.99 5.36
C PHE A 79 4.65 9.66 4.92
N ARG A 80 5.56 9.94 5.86
CA ARG A 80 6.87 10.56 5.59
C ARG A 80 8.00 9.55 5.57
N SER A 81 7.80 8.36 6.15
CA SER A 81 8.73 7.26 6.06
C SER A 81 8.88 6.80 4.62
N SER A 82 10.12 6.53 4.19
CA SER A 82 10.39 5.91 2.89
C SER A 82 9.83 4.49 2.77
N SER A 83 9.46 3.86 3.89
CA SER A 83 8.75 2.56 3.93
C SER A 83 7.24 2.70 3.71
N CYS A 84 6.74 3.93 3.64
CA CYS A 84 5.34 4.28 3.39
C CYS A 84 5.24 5.04 2.06
N PRO A 85 4.76 4.41 0.99
CA PRO A 85 4.67 5.06 -0.30
C PRO A 85 3.69 6.23 -0.27
N SER A 86 4.12 7.36 -0.81
CA SER A 86 3.31 8.59 -0.93
C SER A 86 2.50 8.66 -2.23
N PHE A 87 2.60 7.65 -3.10
CA PHE A 87 1.87 7.64 -4.37
C PHE A 87 0.37 7.55 -4.16
N CYS A 88 -0.38 8.06 -5.14
CA CYS A 88 -1.84 8.16 -5.09
C CYS A 88 -2.37 8.85 -3.83
N GLY A 89 -1.58 9.65 -3.09
CA GLY A 89 -1.93 10.23 -1.79
C GLY A 89 -2.36 11.68 -1.84
N THR A 90 -2.77 12.17 -3.00
CA THR A 90 -3.05 13.58 -3.24
C THR A 90 -4.44 13.92 -2.68
N PRO A 91 -4.53 14.84 -1.71
CA PRO A 91 -5.83 15.31 -1.22
C PRO A 91 -6.69 15.87 -2.35
N ASP A 92 -8.01 15.71 -2.23
CA ASP A 92 -9.02 16.16 -3.19
C ASP A 92 -8.96 15.50 -4.59
N VAL A 93 -8.00 14.61 -4.83
CA VAL A 93 -7.83 13.86 -6.09
C VAL A 93 -7.98 12.36 -5.87
N ASP A 94 -7.33 11.82 -4.84
CA ASP A 94 -7.28 10.39 -4.54
C ASP A 94 -8.11 10.02 -3.30
N ASN A 95 -8.40 8.74 -3.09
CA ASN A 95 -9.00 8.24 -1.86
C ASN A 95 -7.98 8.24 -0.71
N VAL A 96 -7.90 9.34 0.04
CA VAL A 96 -6.96 9.51 1.17
C VAL A 96 -7.48 8.97 2.51
N GLY A 97 -8.76 8.61 2.60
CA GLY A 97 -9.39 8.00 3.79
C GLY A 97 -9.65 6.49 3.65
N GLY A 98 -9.06 5.86 2.63
CA GLY A 98 -9.22 4.45 2.33
C GLY A 98 -8.11 3.92 1.44
N GLY A 99 -8.24 2.65 1.02
CA GLY A 99 -7.41 2.09 -0.04
C GLY A 99 -7.74 2.77 -1.38
N GLU A 100 -6.71 3.09 -2.15
CA GLU A 100 -6.85 3.69 -3.49
C GLU A 100 -6.53 2.65 -4.55
N GLY A 101 -7.48 2.40 -5.45
CA GLY A 101 -7.31 1.46 -6.55
C GLY A 101 -6.17 1.88 -7.47
N MET A 102 -5.43 0.91 -7.98
CA MET A 102 -4.34 1.12 -8.93
C MET A 102 -4.48 0.13 -10.08
N GLN A 103 -4.03 0.56 -11.25
CA GLN A 103 -3.96 -0.29 -12.42
C GLN A 103 -2.51 -0.40 -12.89
N LYS A 104 -2.12 -1.61 -13.29
CA LYS A 104 -0.81 -1.88 -13.87
C LYS A 104 -0.84 -1.66 -15.38
N CYS A 105 0.17 -0.97 -15.90
CA CYS A 105 0.37 -0.84 -17.35
C CYS A 105 0.82 -2.17 -17.96
N THR A 106 0.35 -2.45 -19.18
CA THR A 106 0.84 -3.57 -19.99
C THR A 106 1.97 -3.10 -20.90
N ASP A 107 2.78 -4.04 -21.39
CA ASP A 107 3.79 -3.79 -22.42
C ASP A 107 4.88 -2.77 -22.06
N THR A 108 5.11 -2.56 -20.75
CA THR A 108 6.22 -1.76 -20.23
C THR A 108 7.38 -2.65 -19.77
N GLU A 109 8.63 -2.21 -19.98
CA GLU A 109 9.81 -2.95 -19.50
C GLU A 109 9.91 -2.97 -17.96
N GLN A 110 9.27 -2.02 -17.29
CA GLN A 110 9.24 -1.85 -15.85
C GLN A 110 7.81 -1.95 -15.32
N ASP A 111 7.66 -2.23 -14.03
CA ASP A 111 6.35 -2.23 -13.37
C ASP A 111 5.86 -0.77 -13.22
N VAL A 112 4.98 -0.33 -14.12
CA VAL A 112 4.37 1.01 -14.11
C VAL A 112 2.91 0.89 -13.67
N TYR A 113 2.47 1.79 -12.79
CA TYR A 113 1.10 1.81 -12.28
C TYR A 113 0.50 3.21 -12.35
N TRP A 114 -0.82 3.31 -12.38
CA TRP A 114 -1.54 4.57 -12.25
C TRP A 114 -2.70 4.44 -11.27
N CYS A 115 -3.06 5.55 -10.62
CA CYS A 115 -4.11 5.62 -9.60
C CYS A 115 -5.48 5.71 -10.25
N VAL A 116 -6.44 4.90 -9.82
CA VAL A 116 -7.79 4.84 -10.40
C VAL A 116 -8.65 5.96 -9.79
N ASN A 117 -8.35 7.19 -10.20
CA ASN A 117 -9.03 8.42 -9.79
C ASN A 117 -9.70 9.11 -10.98
N GLY A 118 -10.56 10.10 -10.71
CA GLY A 118 -11.31 10.83 -11.74
C GLY A 118 -10.42 11.42 -12.86
N PRO A 119 -9.40 12.24 -12.52
CA PRO A 119 -8.51 12.83 -13.52
C PRO A 119 -7.81 11.80 -14.41
N ASN A 120 -7.32 10.69 -13.85
CA ASN A 120 -6.65 9.64 -14.61
C ASN A 120 -7.63 8.85 -15.49
N ILE A 121 -8.86 8.62 -15.02
CA ILE A 121 -9.91 7.98 -15.81
C ILE A 121 -10.29 8.85 -17.02
N ASP A 122 -10.43 10.17 -16.83
CA ASP A 122 -10.73 11.11 -17.91
C ASP A 122 -9.58 11.17 -18.93
N LEU A 123 -8.34 11.17 -18.44
CA LEU A 123 -7.16 11.18 -19.29
C LEU A 123 -7.04 9.90 -20.12
N ALA A 124 -7.28 8.73 -19.52
CA ALA A 124 -7.20 7.42 -20.18
C ALA A 124 -8.22 7.24 -21.31
N GLN A 125 -9.23 8.12 -21.44
CA GLN A 125 -10.16 8.10 -22.57
C GLN A 125 -9.55 8.61 -23.87
N ASN A 126 -8.52 9.47 -23.79
CA ASN A 126 -7.99 10.21 -24.93
C ASN A 126 -6.48 10.05 -25.11
N GLU A 127 -5.76 9.60 -24.08
CA GLU A 127 -4.30 9.51 -24.06
C GLU A 127 -3.83 8.16 -23.49
N ASP A 128 -2.59 7.80 -23.82
CA ASP A 128 -1.91 6.69 -23.17
C ASP A 128 -1.37 7.14 -21.80
N ILE A 129 -2.09 6.76 -20.74
CA ILE A 129 -1.68 7.08 -19.37
C ILE A 129 -0.36 6.40 -18.96
N CYS A 130 0.08 5.38 -19.69
CA CYS A 130 1.29 4.61 -19.40
C CYS A 130 2.56 5.21 -20.02
N SER A 131 2.47 6.24 -20.86
CA SER A 131 3.61 6.85 -21.55
C SER A 131 4.24 8.07 -20.82
N ASP A 132 4.65 7.89 -19.56
CA ASP A 132 5.65 8.72 -18.83
C ASP A 132 5.27 10.06 -18.16
N SER A 133 4.03 10.58 -18.20
CA SER A 133 3.72 11.89 -17.54
C SER A 133 2.74 11.86 -16.36
N ASN A 134 1.84 10.87 -16.30
CA ASN A 134 0.76 10.82 -15.29
C ASN A 134 0.70 9.49 -14.51
N ALA A 135 1.50 8.50 -14.92
CA ALA A 135 1.64 7.24 -14.19
C ALA A 135 2.58 7.42 -12.98
N VAL A 136 2.24 6.75 -11.88
CA VAL A 136 3.18 6.46 -10.80
C VAL A 136 4.12 5.37 -11.31
N ALA A 137 5.16 5.79 -12.01
CA ALA A 137 6.28 4.91 -12.32
C ALA A 137 7.01 4.57 -11.01
N LEU A 138 6.63 3.45 -10.38
CA LEU A 138 7.49 2.79 -9.41
C LEU A 138 8.66 2.16 -10.17
N ARG A 139 9.58 3.01 -10.64
CA ARG A 139 10.86 2.54 -11.15
C ARG A 139 11.45 1.69 -10.03
N ARG A 140 11.70 0.40 -10.27
CA ARG A 140 12.55 -0.37 -9.36
C ARG A 140 13.78 0.50 -9.20
N HIS A 141 14.11 0.89 -7.97
CA HIS A 141 15.47 1.31 -7.71
C HIS A 141 16.32 0.11 -8.12
N SER A 142 16.88 0.19 -9.33
CA SER A 142 18.15 -0.44 -9.62
C SER A 142 19.05 0.04 -8.48
N GLN A 143 19.24 -0.83 -7.49
CA GLN A 143 20.41 -0.75 -6.64
C GLN A 143 21.59 -0.48 -7.57
N PRO A 144 22.44 0.52 -7.29
CA PRO A 144 23.69 0.61 -8.03
C PRO A 144 24.42 -0.71 -7.76
N SER A 145 24.57 -1.51 -8.81
CA SER A 145 25.54 -2.60 -8.84
C SER A 145 26.89 -2.00 -8.51
N ALA A 146 27.50 -2.54 -7.45
CA ALA A 146 28.90 -2.32 -7.11
C ALA A 146 29.83 -2.69 -8.26
#